data_AF-A0A7G9Z1L2-F1
#
_entry.id   AF-A0A7G9Z1L2-F1
#
_cell.length_a   1.000
_cell.length_b   1.000
_cell.length_c   1.000
_cell.angle_alpha   90.00
_cell.angle_beta   90.00
_cell.angle_gamma   90.00
#
_symmetry.space_group_name_H-M   'P 1'
#
loop_
_entity.id
_entity.type
_entity.pdbx_description
1 polymer ?
#
loop_
_entity_poly.entity_id
_entity_poly.type
_entity_poly.pdbx_seq_one_letter_code
_entity_poly.pdbx_strand_id
1 'polypeptide(L)'
;MVNWCELTICDEDGKILYRNAFITDHKITSGNVASIARSGRARWKIENENNNTLKTKGYNLEHNYGHGDNNLSTLLATLNILAFLIHTLMEFTDEKYRLIRATLPTRKTFFDDVRALTRYMCFGSWGNMMDFMLKGLEIDMPPNPG
;
A
#
# COMPACT_ATOMS: atom_id res chain seq x y z
N MET A 1 -26.36 18.74 17.49
CA MET A 1 -26.98 18.66 16.15
C MET A 1 -25.88 18.24 15.20
N VAL A 2 -26.06 17.16 14.44
CA VAL A 2 -25.01 16.57 13.60
C VAL A 2 -25.35 16.86 12.14
N ASN A 3 -24.38 17.36 11.36
CA ASN A 3 -24.55 17.63 9.93
C ASN A 3 -24.02 16.47 9.09
N TRP A 4 -24.46 16.37 7.84
CA TRP A 4 -23.93 15.37 6.91
C TRP A 4 -23.95 15.87 5.46
N CYS A 5 -23.07 15.31 4.64
CA CYS A 5 -23.07 15.48 3.19
C CYS A 5 -22.79 14.15 2.47
N GLU A 6 -23.32 13.97 1.27
CA GLU A 6 -23.08 12.80 0.43
C GLU A 6 -22.25 13.17 -0.81
N LEU A 7 -21.38 12.24 -1.22
CA LEU A 7 -20.65 12.29 -2.47
C LEU A 7 -21.03 11.09 -3.32
N THR A 8 -21.50 11.36 -4.53
CA THR A 8 -21.74 10.36 -5.57
C THR A 8 -20.85 10.69 -6.76
N ILE A 9 -20.09 9.69 -7.24
CA ILE A 9 -19.25 9.77 -8.43
C ILE A 9 -19.81 8.77 -9.43
N CYS A 10 -20.09 9.24 -10.65
CA CYS A 10 -20.55 8.42 -11.76
C CYS A 10 -19.51 8.40 -12.88
N ASP A 11 -19.56 7.37 -13.74
CA ASP A 11 -18.88 7.39 -15.03
C ASP A 11 -19.65 8.23 -16.07
N GLU A 12 -19.13 8.26 -17.30
CA GLU A 12 -19.72 8.99 -18.43
C GLU A 12 -21.12 8.46 -18.82
N ASP A 13 -21.38 7.17 -18.57
CA ASP A 13 -22.67 6.50 -18.81
C ASP A 13 -23.66 6.70 -17.65
N GLY A 14 -23.28 7.43 -16.60
CA GLY A 14 -24.12 7.71 -15.43
C GLY A 14 -24.19 6.58 -14.41
N LYS A 15 -23.41 5.51 -14.57
CA LYS A 15 -23.31 4.43 -13.59
C LYS A 15 -22.51 4.91 -12.37
N ILE A 16 -23.06 4.66 -11.19
CA ILE A 16 -22.45 5.04 -9.91
C ILE A 16 -21.20 4.19 -9.67
N LEU A 17 -20.03 4.84 -9.65
CA LEU A 17 -18.74 4.24 -9.33
C LEU A 17 -18.46 4.27 -7.81
N TYR A 18 -18.95 5.31 -7.13
CA TYR A 18 -18.74 5.51 -5.71
C TYR A 18 -19.88 6.33 -5.13
N ARG A 19 -20.38 5.92 -3.96
CA ARG A 19 -21.37 6.67 -3.19
C ARG A 19 -21.06 6.52 -1.71
N ASN A 20 -20.95 7.64 -1.00
CA ASN A 20 -20.73 7.61 0.45
C ASN A 20 -21.24 8.89 1.12
N ALA A 21 -21.67 8.79 2.37
CA ALA A 21 -22.08 9.90 3.20
C ALA A 21 -21.08 10.14 4.33
N PHE A 22 -20.85 11.41 4.66
CA PHE A 22 -19.91 11.85 5.68
C PHE A 22 -20.64 12.65 6.74
N ILE A 23 -20.43 12.27 8.00
CA ILE A 23 -20.96 12.96 9.17
C ILE A 23 -19.93 13.99 9.66
N THR A 24 -20.39 15.18 10.06
CA THR A 24 -19.52 16.24 10.58
C THR A 24 -20.21 17.14 11.59
N ASP A 25 -19.43 17.61 12.56
CA ASP A 25 -19.86 18.66 13.50
C ASP A 25 -19.70 20.07 12.90
N HIS A 26 -19.01 20.21 11.76
CA HIS A 26 -18.89 21.50 11.07
C HIS A 26 -20.21 21.93 10.45
N LYS A 27 -20.51 23.23 10.51
CA LYS A 27 -21.65 23.80 9.78
C LYS A 27 -21.40 23.67 8.28
N ILE A 28 -22.32 23.03 7.57
CA ILE A 28 -22.21 22.85 6.11
C ILE A 28 -22.80 24.09 5.41
N THR A 29 -22.06 24.60 4.43
CA THR A 29 -22.45 25.69 3.53
C THR A 29 -22.08 25.31 2.10
N SER A 30 -22.67 26.00 1.12
CA SER A 30 -22.31 25.82 -0.30
C SER A 30 -20.81 26.06 -0.56
N GLY A 31 -20.17 26.93 0.22
CA GLY A 31 -18.74 27.24 0.10
C GLY A 31 -17.79 26.20 0.70
N ASN A 32 -18.25 25.33 1.61
CA ASN A 32 -17.38 24.36 2.29
C ASN A 32 -17.77 22.88 2.06
N VAL A 33 -18.94 22.59 1.50
CA VAL A 33 -19.40 21.21 1.30
C VAL A 33 -18.42 20.39 0.45
N ALA A 34 -17.81 21.01 -0.57
CA ALA A 34 -16.84 20.36 -1.42
C ALA A 34 -15.53 20.02 -0.69
N SER A 35 -15.05 20.89 0.21
CA SER A 35 -13.85 20.61 1.00
C SER A 35 -14.11 19.57 2.08
N ILE A 36 -15.27 19.61 2.73
CA ILE A 36 -15.70 18.59 3.69
C ILE A 36 -15.81 17.22 3.02
N ALA A 37 -16.47 17.11 1.87
CA ALA A 37 -16.58 15.86 1.12
C ALA A 37 -15.20 15.34 0.65
N ARG A 38 -14.29 16.23 0.24
CA ARG A 38 -12.91 15.87 -0.10
C ARG A 38 -12.15 15.29 1.10
N SER A 39 -12.24 15.93 2.27
CA SER A 39 -11.63 15.44 3.50
C SER A 39 -12.22 14.11 3.95
N GLY A 40 -13.54 13.96 3.87
CA GLY A 40 -14.24 12.70 4.14
C GLY A 40 -13.76 11.57 3.22
N ARG A 41 -13.64 11.84 1.92
CA ARG A 41 -13.11 10.86 0.96
C ARG A 41 -11.64 10.52 1.19
N ALA A 42 -10.81 11.51 1.54
CA ALA A 42 -9.41 11.28 1.89
C ALA A 42 -9.28 10.36 3.11
N ARG A 43 -10.05 10.64 4.18
CA ARG A 43 -10.13 9.75 5.36
C ARG A 43 -10.58 8.35 5.00
N TRP A 44 -11.66 8.22 4.23
CA TRP A 44 -12.16 6.92 3.79
C TRP A 44 -11.11 6.14 2.98
N LYS A 45 -10.37 6.79 2.07
CA LYS A 45 -9.26 6.14 1.36
C LYS A 45 -8.15 5.67 2.30
N ILE A 46 -7.74 6.51 3.26
CA ILE A 46 -6.71 6.12 4.25
C ILE A 46 -7.19 4.89 5.04
N GLU A 47 -8.44 4.88 5.47
CA GLU A 47 -8.99 3.78 6.25
C GLU A 47 -9.15 2.49 5.42
N ASN A 48 -9.73 2.57 4.23
CA ASN A 48 -10.09 1.39 3.44
C ASN A 48 -8.96 0.87 2.55
N GLU A 49 -8.02 1.73 2.11
CA GLU A 49 -6.89 1.31 1.27
C GLU A 49 -5.65 1.09 2.16
N ASN A 50 -5.18 2.14 2.85
CA ASN A 50 -3.94 2.07 3.63
C ASN A 50 -4.07 1.17 4.87
N ASN A 51 -5.05 1.41 5.75
CA ASN A 51 -5.16 0.61 6.97
C ASN A 51 -5.54 -0.85 6.67
N ASN A 52 -6.36 -1.09 5.65
CA ASN A 52 -6.66 -2.46 5.21
C ASN A 52 -5.41 -3.17 4.68
N THR A 53 -4.53 -2.47 3.96
CA THR A 53 -3.24 -3.01 3.50
C THR A 53 -2.35 -3.38 4.68
N LEU A 54 -2.22 -2.48 5.66
CA LEU A 54 -1.45 -2.73 6.87
C LEU A 54 -2.00 -3.91 7.68
N LYS A 55 -3.31 -4.10 7.71
CA LYS A 55 -3.96 -5.22 8.42
C LYS A 55 -3.86 -6.55 7.67
N THR A 56 -4.14 -6.58 6.38
CA THR A 56 -4.47 -7.84 5.67
C THR A 56 -3.48 -8.23 4.56
N LYS A 57 -2.57 -7.34 4.13
CA LYS A 57 -1.73 -7.54 2.93
C LYS A 57 -0.26 -7.80 3.26
N GLY A 58 -0.02 -8.51 4.36
CA GLY A 58 1.29 -9.04 4.74
C GLY A 58 2.04 -8.25 5.81
N TYR A 59 1.48 -7.15 6.33
CA TYR A 59 2.04 -6.41 7.47
C TYR A 59 1.35 -6.75 8.81
N ASN A 60 0.18 -7.41 8.75
CA ASN A 60 -0.56 -7.96 9.88
C ASN A 60 -0.65 -7.02 11.09
N LEU A 61 -0.79 -5.71 10.84
CA LEU A 61 -0.84 -4.65 11.84
C LEU A 61 -2.20 -4.69 12.56
N GLU A 62 -2.43 -5.77 13.30
CA GLU A 62 -3.58 -6.00 14.17
C GLU A 62 -3.23 -5.66 15.63
N HIS A 63 -4.22 -5.78 16.51
CA HIS A 63 -4.09 -5.46 17.94
C HIS A 63 -3.11 -6.37 18.69
N ASN A 64 -2.57 -7.41 18.03
CA ASN A 64 -1.56 -8.32 18.57
C ASN A 64 -0.20 -7.65 18.85
N TYR A 65 0.03 -6.44 18.32
CA TYR A 65 1.17 -5.60 18.67
C TYR A 65 0.85 -4.55 19.75
N GLY A 66 -0.27 -4.68 20.49
CA GLY A 66 -0.70 -3.70 21.50
C GLY A 66 -0.64 -4.19 22.94
N HIS A 67 -0.28 -5.45 23.18
CA HIS A 67 -0.40 -6.10 24.51
C HIS A 67 0.89 -6.76 25.02
N GLY A 68 2.04 -6.50 24.41
CA GLY A 68 3.32 -7.03 24.88
C GLY A 68 3.94 -6.18 26.00
N ASP A 69 4.58 -6.87 26.96
CA ASP A 69 5.35 -6.27 28.05
C ASP A 69 6.37 -5.24 27.50
N ASN A 70 6.15 -3.97 27.85
CA ASN A 70 6.99 -2.79 27.60
C ASN A 70 7.81 -2.75 26.29
N ASN A 71 7.39 -1.88 25.36
CA ASN A 71 8.09 -1.44 24.14
C ASN A 71 8.30 -2.47 23.01
N LEU A 72 8.19 -3.78 23.23
CA LEU A 72 8.32 -4.79 22.16
C LEU A 72 7.25 -4.62 21.06
N SER A 73 6.02 -4.37 21.52
CA SER A 73 4.85 -4.01 20.72
C SER A 73 5.10 -2.80 19.80
N THR A 74 5.67 -1.73 20.36
CA THR A 74 6.04 -0.51 19.63
C THR A 74 7.15 -0.74 18.61
N LEU A 75 8.17 -1.52 18.97
CA LEU A 75 9.28 -1.84 18.06
C LEU A 75 8.79 -2.63 16.84
N LEU A 76 7.99 -3.67 17.04
CA LEU A 76 7.42 -4.47 15.96
C LEU A 76 6.46 -3.67 15.07
N ALA A 77 5.66 -2.78 15.66
CA ALA A 77 4.83 -1.86 14.89
C ALA A 77 5.68 -0.89 14.05
N THR A 78 6.77 -0.36 14.61
CA THR A 78 7.69 0.55 13.91
C THR A 78 8.38 -0.14 12.74
N LEU A 79 8.87 -1.37 12.94
CA LEU A 79 9.50 -2.16 11.88
C LEU A 79 8.51 -2.52 10.76
N ASN A 80 7.25 -2.83 11.10
CA ASN A 80 6.21 -3.06 10.10
C ASN A 80 5.90 -1.81 9.27
N ILE A 81 5.78 -0.65 9.93
CA ILE A 81 5.58 0.63 9.24
C ILE A 81 6.78 0.95 8.35
N LEU A 82 8.01 0.75 8.85
CA LEU A 82 9.23 0.96 8.07
C LEU A 82 9.27 0.05 6.83
N ALA A 83 8.96 -1.23 6.99
CA ALA A 83 8.87 -2.17 5.87
C ALA A 83 7.82 -1.72 4.85
N PHE A 84 6.64 -1.27 5.30
CA PHE A 84 5.60 -0.73 4.43
C PHE A 84 6.09 0.48 3.62
N LEU A 85 6.77 1.42 4.26
CA LEU A 85 7.33 2.59 3.60
C LEU A 85 8.44 2.22 2.61
N ILE A 86 9.34 1.31 2.97
CA ILE A 86 10.41 0.85 2.08
C ILE A 86 9.82 0.13 0.86
N HIS A 87 8.85 -0.76 1.04
CA HIS A 87 8.20 -1.45 -0.09
C HIS A 87 7.51 -0.47 -1.03
N THR A 88 6.85 0.56 -0.47
CA THR A 88 6.22 1.64 -1.23
C THR A 88 7.27 2.43 -2.00
N LEU A 89 8.37 2.82 -1.36
CA LEU A 89 9.47 3.53 -2.00
C LEU A 89 10.08 2.70 -3.15
N MET A 90 10.34 1.41 -2.95
CA MET A 90 10.87 0.54 -3.99
C MET A 90 9.91 0.38 -5.17
N GLU A 91 8.60 0.33 -4.94
CA GLU A 91 7.59 0.34 -6.02
C GLU A 91 7.69 1.62 -6.89
N PHE A 92 8.17 2.74 -6.33
CA PHE A 92 8.41 3.98 -7.09
C PHE A 92 9.80 4.06 -7.72
N THR A 93 10.86 3.68 -7.00
CA THR A 93 12.24 4.00 -7.38
C THR A 93 13.01 2.85 -8.01
N ASP A 94 12.58 1.60 -7.81
CA ASP A 94 13.28 0.41 -8.30
C ASP A 94 12.44 -0.26 -9.39
N GLU A 95 12.81 -0.01 -10.65
CA GLU A 95 12.11 -0.57 -11.80
C GLU A 95 12.16 -2.10 -11.85
N LYS A 96 13.31 -2.70 -11.51
CA LYS A 96 13.47 -4.16 -11.53
C LYS A 96 12.57 -4.80 -10.49
N TYR A 97 12.56 -4.25 -9.28
CA TYR A 97 11.64 -4.67 -8.22
C TYR A 97 10.18 -4.52 -8.66
N ARG A 98 9.80 -3.37 -9.23
CA ARG A 98 8.43 -3.13 -9.70
C ARG A 98 8.00 -4.14 -10.77
N LEU A 99 8.87 -4.45 -11.73
CA LEU A 99 8.57 -5.42 -12.79
C LEU A 99 8.39 -6.84 -12.21
N ILE A 100 9.33 -7.31 -11.40
CA ILE A 100 9.21 -8.64 -10.74
C ILE A 100 7.92 -8.70 -9.91
N ARG A 101 7.63 -7.64 -9.14
CA ARG A 101 6.44 -7.58 -8.29
C ARG A 101 5.13 -7.54 -9.06
N ALA A 102 5.13 -7.01 -10.29
CA ALA A 102 3.97 -7.05 -11.19
C ALA A 102 3.76 -8.44 -11.82
N THR A 103 4.84 -9.18 -12.06
CA THR A 103 4.79 -10.54 -12.62
C THR A 103 4.37 -11.59 -11.60
N LEU A 104 4.83 -11.49 -10.36
CA LEU A 104 4.53 -12.48 -9.32
C LEU A 104 3.11 -12.31 -8.74
N PRO A 105 2.39 -13.41 -8.43
CA PRO A 105 0.99 -13.36 -8.03
C PRO A 105 0.75 -12.66 -6.70
N THR A 106 1.74 -12.71 -5.78
CA THR A 106 1.62 -12.07 -4.47
C THR A 106 2.95 -11.51 -3.98
N ARG A 107 2.88 -10.52 -3.07
CA ARG A 107 4.05 -10.03 -2.32
C ARG A 107 4.74 -11.15 -1.54
N LYS A 108 3.96 -12.11 -1.02
CA LYS A 108 4.48 -13.26 -0.28
C LYS A 108 5.39 -14.12 -1.16
N THR A 109 4.96 -14.42 -2.39
CA THR A 109 5.75 -15.20 -3.36
C THR A 109 7.11 -14.54 -3.60
N PHE A 110 7.14 -13.23 -3.83
CA PHE A 110 8.40 -12.49 -3.99
C PHE A 110 9.37 -12.68 -2.81
N PHE A 111 8.88 -12.52 -1.57
CA PHE A 111 9.73 -12.68 -0.39
C PHE A 111 10.09 -14.15 -0.12
N ASP A 112 9.22 -15.09 -0.49
CA ASP A 112 9.52 -16.52 -0.42
C ASP A 112 10.67 -16.88 -1.40
N ASP A 113 10.69 -16.30 -2.60
CA ASP A 113 11.76 -16.45 -3.59
C ASP A 113 13.08 -15.81 -3.10
N VAL A 114 13.03 -14.56 -2.62
CA VAL A 114 14.20 -13.88 -2.02
C VAL A 114 14.78 -14.71 -0.88
N ARG A 115 13.92 -15.28 -0.02
CA ARG A 115 14.35 -16.15 1.09
C ARG A 115 14.98 -17.45 0.58
N ALA A 116 14.44 -18.05 -0.47
CA ALA A 116 15.02 -19.25 -1.07
C ALA A 116 16.40 -18.95 -1.69
N LEU A 117 16.50 -17.90 -2.50
CA LEU A 117 17.75 -17.50 -3.14
C LEU A 117 18.85 -17.19 -2.13
N THR A 118 18.55 -16.40 -1.10
CA THR A 118 19.52 -16.03 -0.04
C THR A 118 19.92 -17.19 0.87
N ARG A 119 19.17 -18.31 0.87
CA ARG A 119 19.56 -19.53 1.59
C ARG A 119 20.67 -20.30 0.89
N TYR A 120 20.71 -20.26 -0.44
CA TYR A 120 21.60 -21.09 -1.25
C TYR A 120 22.67 -20.29 -2.00
N MET A 121 22.49 -18.98 -2.15
CA MET A 121 23.32 -18.12 -2.97
C MET A 121 23.66 -16.84 -2.23
N CYS A 122 24.92 -16.40 -2.34
CA CYS A 122 25.36 -15.10 -1.87
C CYS A 122 25.51 -14.16 -3.08
N PHE A 123 24.68 -13.11 -3.14
CA PHE A 123 24.73 -12.11 -4.20
C PHE A 123 25.58 -10.92 -3.77
N GLY A 124 26.37 -10.36 -4.68
CA GLY A 124 27.20 -9.18 -4.41
C GLY A 124 26.42 -7.87 -4.23
N SER A 125 25.14 -7.82 -4.62
CA SER A 125 24.27 -6.66 -4.42
C SER A 125 22.79 -7.06 -4.56
N TRP A 126 21.89 -6.18 -4.09
CA TRP A 126 20.45 -6.28 -4.34
C TRP A 126 20.14 -6.31 -5.84
N GLY A 127 20.79 -5.44 -6.62
CA GLY A 127 20.63 -5.37 -8.07
C GLY A 127 20.95 -6.70 -8.77
N ASN A 128 22.04 -7.36 -8.38
CA ASN A 128 22.44 -8.65 -8.95
C ASN A 128 21.41 -9.75 -8.66
N MET A 129 20.77 -9.73 -7.49
CA MET A 129 19.70 -10.66 -7.16
C MET A 129 18.43 -10.36 -7.98
N MET A 130 18.07 -9.08 -8.14
CA MET A 130 16.93 -8.70 -9.00
C MET A 130 17.19 -9.10 -10.46
N ASP A 131 18.39 -8.90 -10.99
CA ASP A 131 18.76 -9.34 -12.36
C ASP A 131 18.66 -10.85 -12.52
N PHE A 132 19.07 -11.60 -11.50
CA PHE A 132 18.91 -13.05 -11.47
C PHE A 132 17.43 -13.45 -11.52
N MET A 133 16.57 -12.80 -10.73
CA MET A 133 15.13 -13.05 -10.71
C MET A 133 14.46 -12.67 -12.04
N LEU A 134 14.79 -11.51 -12.62
CA LEU A 134 14.28 -11.07 -13.93
C LEU A 134 14.58 -12.12 -15.00
N LYS A 135 15.83 -12.59 -15.05
CA LYS A 135 16.25 -13.64 -15.98
C LYS A 135 15.51 -14.96 -15.74
N GLY A 136 15.41 -15.39 -14.47
CA GLY A 136 14.73 -16.64 -14.10
C GLY A 136 13.22 -16.62 -14.35
N LEU A 137 12.60 -15.44 -14.35
CA LEU A 137 11.18 -15.22 -14.65
C LEU A 137 10.93 -14.84 -16.12
N GLU A 138 11.97 -14.79 -16.95
CA GLU A 138 11.90 -14.41 -18.37
C GLU A 138 11.22 -13.04 -18.59
N ILE A 139 11.55 -12.05 -17.74
CA ILE A 139 10.99 -10.69 -17.81
C ILE A 139 11.92 -9.80 -18.63
N ASP A 140 11.41 -9.27 -19.73
CA ASP A 140 12.11 -8.28 -20.54
C ASP A 140 12.10 -6.90 -19.87
N MET A 141 13.29 -6.28 -19.77
CA MET A 141 13.39 -4.89 -19.33
C MET A 141 12.98 -3.96 -20.47
N PRO A 142 12.16 -2.93 -20.21
CA PRO A 142 11.90 -1.90 -21.21
C PRO A 142 13.23 -1.22 -21.60
N PRO A 143 13.37 -0.77 -22.86
CA PRO A 143 14.55 -0.03 -23.29
C PRO A 143 14.71 1.21 -22.42
N ASN A 144 15.92 1.41 -21.89
CA ASN A 144 16.23 2.50 -20.97
C ASN A 144 15.88 3.85 -21.62
N PRO A 145 14.99 4.66 -21.04
CA PRO A 145 14.83 6.04 -21.46
C PRO A 145 16.10 6.79 -21.01
N GLY A 146 17.05 6.91 -21.93
CA GLY A 146 18.33 7.60 -21.70
C GLY A 146 18.19 9.05 -21.26
#